data_AF-A0A2E6DL09-F1
#
_entry.id   AF-A0A2E6DL09-F1
#
_cell.length_a   1.000
_cell.length_b   1.000
_cell.length_c   1.000
_cell.angle_alpha   90.00
_cell.angle_beta   90.00
_cell.angle_gamma   90.00
#
_symmetry.space_group_name_H-M   'P 1'
#
loop_
_entity.id
_entity.type
_entity.pdbx_description
1 polymer ?
#
loop_
_entity_poly.entity_id
_entity_poly.type
_entity_poly.pdbx_seq_one_letter_code
_entity_poly.pdbx_strand_id
1 'polypeptide(L)'
;MKNVLFDEQCELCEAARFTHWYYEDEVCWIADCEACSTPMVVWKSHGTTPETDEVDWMLARLTEAGGCRFGHGVGSLDRIMRQIPDHFHAHFRDPHWLSRRWTEAPSKYSGVGGERQLLT
;
A
#
# COMPACT_ATOMS: atom_id res chain seq x y z
N MET A 1 -2.93 8.72 -22.01
CA MET A 1 -2.61 7.49 -21.27
C MET A 1 -1.11 7.50 -21.04
N LYS A 2 -0.64 7.62 -19.79
CA LYS A 2 0.80 7.50 -19.47
C LYS A 2 1.22 6.07 -19.78
N ASN A 3 2.42 5.89 -20.33
CA ASN A 3 2.95 4.56 -20.57
C ASN A 3 3.43 3.97 -19.23
N VAL A 4 2.77 2.92 -18.77
CA VAL A 4 3.10 2.23 -17.51
C VAL A 4 4.19 1.21 -17.81
N LEU A 5 5.32 1.26 -17.10
CA LEU A 5 6.34 0.21 -17.16
C LEU A 5 5.87 -0.99 -16.32
N PHE A 6 6.14 -2.19 -16.79
CA PHE A 6 5.69 -3.42 -16.15
C PHE A 6 6.81 -4.46 -16.18
N ASP A 7 6.96 -5.18 -15.08
CA ASP A 7 7.83 -6.35 -14.97
C ASP A 7 7.01 -7.58 -14.54
N GLU A 8 6.99 -8.61 -15.39
CA GLU A 8 6.29 -9.89 -15.14
C GLU A 8 6.83 -10.65 -13.92
N GLN A 9 8.04 -10.34 -13.46
CA GLN A 9 8.66 -10.97 -12.29
C GLN A 9 8.42 -10.19 -11.00
N CYS A 10 7.74 -9.05 -11.06
CA CYS A 10 7.50 -8.19 -9.91
C CYS A 10 6.10 -8.42 -9.31
N GLU A 11 6.04 -8.88 -8.06
CA GLU A 11 4.78 -9.11 -7.34
C GLU A 11 3.94 -7.82 -7.17
N LEU A 12 4.58 -6.66 -7.13
CA LEU A 12 3.89 -5.36 -7.06
C LEU A 12 3.31 -4.92 -8.41
N CYS A 13 3.90 -5.36 -9.53
CA CYS A 13 3.32 -5.20 -10.86
C CYS A 13 2.09 -6.09 -11.04
N GLU A 14 2.14 -7.35 -10.56
CA GLU A 14 1.01 -8.28 -10.62
C GLU A 14 -0.23 -7.71 -9.91
N ALA A 15 -0.03 -7.01 -8.78
CA ALA A 15 -1.09 -6.38 -7.98
C ALA A 15 -2.20 -7.39 -7.60
N ALA A 16 -1.81 -8.61 -7.23
CA ALA A 16 -2.72 -9.68 -6.85
C ALA A 16 -3.59 -9.26 -5.64
N ARG A 17 -4.91 -9.50 -5.74
CA ARG A 17 -5.92 -8.94 -4.81
C ARG A 17 -6.30 -9.93 -3.70
N PHE A 18 -5.49 -10.00 -2.64
CA PHE A 18 -5.72 -10.94 -1.54
C PHE A 18 -5.91 -10.31 -0.16
N THR A 19 -5.28 -9.16 0.13
CA THR A 19 -5.56 -8.33 1.32
C THR A 19 -6.63 -7.26 1.06
N HIS A 20 -6.97 -6.41 2.03
CA HIS A 20 -7.96 -5.35 1.85
C HIS A 20 -7.44 -4.17 1.01
N TRP A 21 -8.22 -3.69 0.03
CA TRP A 21 -7.88 -2.55 -0.86
C TRP A 21 -8.65 -1.30 -0.44
N TYR A 22 -7.93 -0.22 -0.19
CA TYR A 22 -8.51 1.07 0.18
C TYR A 22 -8.82 1.93 -1.05
N TYR A 23 -7.95 1.88 -2.05
CA TYR A 23 -7.97 2.82 -3.15
C TYR A 23 -7.24 2.27 -4.38
N GLU A 24 -7.67 2.70 -5.57
CA GLU A 24 -6.98 2.44 -6.83
C GLU A 24 -7.35 3.53 -7.84
N ASP A 25 -6.36 4.05 -8.57
CA ASP A 25 -6.55 4.94 -9.72
C ASP A 25 -5.48 4.69 -10.80
N GLU A 26 -5.32 5.60 -11.75
CA GLU A 26 -4.33 5.46 -12.83
C GLU A 26 -2.87 5.57 -12.37
N VAL A 27 -2.59 6.14 -11.19
CA VAL A 27 -1.23 6.37 -10.67
C VAL A 27 -0.82 5.24 -9.73
N CYS A 28 -1.70 4.80 -8.85
CA CYS A 28 -1.34 3.92 -7.74
C CYS A 28 -2.50 3.02 -7.30
N TRP A 29 -2.15 2.04 -6.47
CA TRP A 29 -3.10 1.28 -5.66
C TRP A 29 -2.67 1.28 -4.20
N ILE A 30 -3.63 1.12 -3.30
CA ILE A 30 -3.40 1.07 -1.86
C ILE A 30 -4.12 -0.13 -1.27
N ALA A 31 -3.35 -0.98 -0.60
CA ALA A 31 -3.84 -2.17 0.07
C ALA A 31 -3.10 -2.40 1.38
N ASP A 32 -3.62 -3.27 2.23
CA ASP A 32 -2.86 -3.79 3.36
C ASP A 32 -1.66 -4.62 2.85
N CYS A 33 -0.44 -4.30 3.30
CA CYS A 33 0.71 -5.15 3.08
C CYS A 33 0.56 -6.47 3.87
N GLU A 34 0.70 -7.61 3.19
CA GLU A 34 0.66 -8.93 3.83
C GLU A 34 1.68 -9.07 4.96
N ALA A 35 2.93 -8.66 4.68
CA ALA A 35 4.04 -8.88 5.58
C ALA A 35 4.08 -7.90 6.75
N CYS A 36 3.52 -6.69 6.60
CA CYS A 36 3.54 -5.66 7.64
C CYS A 36 2.20 -5.50 8.36
N SER A 37 1.10 -5.99 7.79
CA SER A 37 -0.27 -5.73 8.27
C SER A 37 -0.59 -4.23 8.41
N THR A 38 -0.05 -3.38 7.54
CA THR A 38 -0.38 -1.95 7.49
C THR A 38 -0.64 -1.50 6.04
N PRO A 39 -1.36 -0.38 5.81
CA PRO A 39 -1.60 0.12 4.47
C PRO A 39 -0.28 0.44 3.77
N MET A 40 -0.20 0.08 2.49
CA MET A 40 0.91 0.33 1.59
C MET A 40 0.36 0.92 0.30
N VAL A 41 1.00 1.99 -0.19
CA VAL A 41 0.79 2.50 -1.54
C VAL A 41 1.86 1.96 -2.46
N VAL A 42 1.47 1.62 -3.67
CA VAL A 42 2.36 1.15 -4.72
C VAL A 42 2.10 1.95 -5.99
N TRP A 43 3.17 2.44 -6.61
CA TRP A 43 3.10 3.10 -7.91
C TRP A 43 2.74 2.08 -8.98
N LYS A 44 1.82 2.38 -9.90
CA LYS A 44 1.44 1.41 -10.93
C LYS A 44 2.55 1.11 -11.92
N SER A 45 3.41 2.09 -12.22
CA SER A 45 4.58 1.86 -13.05
C SER A 45 5.68 1.19 -12.23
N HIS A 46 6.34 0.21 -12.84
CA HIS A 46 7.58 -0.34 -12.30
C HIS A 46 8.69 0.72 -12.31
N GLY A 47 9.58 0.65 -11.33
CA GLY A 47 10.67 1.59 -11.10
C GLY A 47 10.58 2.30 -9.75
N THR A 48 11.64 3.02 -9.39
CA THR A 48 11.83 3.61 -8.05
C THR A 48 11.71 5.14 -8.01
N THR A 49 11.58 5.78 -9.17
CA THR A 49 11.58 7.24 -9.33
C THR A 49 10.30 7.74 -10.00
N PRO A 50 9.14 7.68 -9.33
CA PRO A 50 7.94 8.38 -9.78
C PRO A 50 8.19 9.89 -9.85
N GLU A 51 7.38 10.58 -10.63
CA GLU A 51 7.40 12.05 -10.67
C GLU A 51 6.97 12.63 -9.31
N THR A 52 7.45 13.83 -8.97
CA THR A 52 7.20 14.44 -7.65
C THR A 52 5.70 14.59 -7.34
N ASP A 53 4.89 14.96 -8.33
CA ASP A 53 3.44 15.09 -8.21
C ASP A 53 2.75 13.74 -7.94
N GLU A 54 3.23 12.67 -8.57
CA GLU A 54 2.77 11.30 -8.31
C GLU A 54 3.16 10.83 -6.91
N VAL A 55 4.38 11.15 -6.46
CA VAL A 55 4.81 10.87 -5.07
C VAL A 55 3.89 11.57 -4.08
N ASP A 56 3.67 12.87 -4.24
CA ASP A 56 2.81 13.64 -3.34
C ASP A 56 1.37 13.09 -3.31
N TRP A 57 0.84 12.74 -4.49
CA TRP A 57 -0.47 12.12 -4.63
C TRP A 57 -0.57 10.77 -3.89
N MET A 58 0.40 9.89 -4.12
CA MET A 58 0.47 8.58 -3.48
C MET A 58 0.54 8.68 -1.96
N LEU A 59 1.37 9.60 -1.45
CA LEU A 59 1.53 9.79 -0.01
C LEU A 59 0.28 10.41 0.64
N ALA A 60 -0.44 11.29 -0.06
CA ALA A 60 -1.72 11.83 0.40
C ALA A 60 -2.78 10.73 0.51
N ARG A 61 -2.94 9.91 -0.54
CA ARG A 61 -3.87 8.78 -0.56
C ARG A 61 -3.51 7.72 0.50
N LEU A 62 -2.23 7.45 0.70
CA LEU A 62 -1.75 6.54 1.75
C LEU A 62 -2.09 7.06 3.15
N THR A 63 -1.99 8.36 3.37
CA THR A 63 -2.35 8.98 4.65
C THR A 63 -3.84 8.83 4.94
N GLU A 64 -4.70 8.95 3.94
CA GLU A 64 -6.14 8.72 4.07
C GLU A 64 -6.45 7.25 4.43
N ALA A 65 -5.85 6.29 3.73
CA ALA A 65 -6.00 4.88 4.04
C ALA A 65 -5.51 4.54 5.47
N GLY A 66 -4.39 5.13 5.89
CA GLY A 66 -3.90 5.07 7.27
C GLY A 66 -4.91 5.62 8.27
N GLY A 67 -5.53 6.76 7.96
CA GLY A 67 -6.60 7.37 8.75
C GLY A 67 -7.84 6.49 8.86
N CYS A 68 -8.26 5.86 7.75
CA CYS A 68 -9.36 4.90 7.75
C CYS A 68 -9.07 3.67 8.63
N ARG A 69 -7.83 3.16 8.61
CA ARG A 69 -7.47 1.95 9.36
C ARG A 69 -7.22 2.20 10.84
N PHE A 70 -6.49 3.27 11.18
CA PHE A 70 -5.94 3.48 12.52
C PHE A 70 -6.44 4.76 13.21
N GLY A 71 -7.20 5.60 12.50
CA GLY A 71 -7.58 6.94 12.94
C GLY A 71 -6.61 8.00 12.43
N HIS A 72 -7.13 9.22 12.22
CA HIS A 72 -6.33 10.34 11.73
C HIS A 72 -5.22 10.75 12.71
N GLY A 73 -4.02 10.99 12.20
CA GLY A 73 -2.86 11.44 13.00
C GLY A 73 -2.15 10.34 13.80
N VAL A 74 -2.52 9.07 13.62
CA VAL A 74 -2.02 7.94 14.43
C VAL A 74 -0.79 7.25 13.79
N GLY A 75 -0.12 7.85 12.80
CA GLY A 75 1.03 7.18 12.18
C GLY A 75 1.90 8.06 11.30
N SER A 76 2.89 7.44 10.67
CA SER A 76 3.87 8.09 9.80
C SER A 76 4.08 7.32 8.49
N LEU A 77 4.61 8.00 7.49
CA LEU A 77 4.92 7.42 6.18
C LEU A 77 6.35 6.88 6.18
N ASP A 78 6.54 5.62 5.78
CA ASP A 78 7.84 4.98 5.56
C ASP A 78 8.02 4.63 4.08
N ARG A 79 8.99 5.27 3.44
CA ARG A 79 9.30 5.11 2.01
C ARG A 79 10.44 4.12 1.74
N ILE A 80 10.93 3.42 2.76
CA ILE A 80 12.03 2.46 2.58
C ILE A 80 11.48 1.18 1.95
N MET A 81 11.84 0.97 0.68
CA MET A 81 11.52 -0.23 -0.10
C MET A 81 12.45 -1.38 0.30
N ARG A 82 11.96 -2.33 1.09
CA ARG A 82 12.81 -3.40 1.67
C ARG A 82 12.79 -4.69 0.85
N GLN A 83 11.62 -5.30 0.67
CA GLN A 83 11.53 -6.62 0.02
C GLN A 83 11.60 -6.52 -1.51
N ILE A 84 10.99 -5.47 -2.08
CA ILE A 84 10.93 -5.22 -3.52
C ILE A 84 11.57 -3.84 -3.77
N PRO A 85 12.91 -3.74 -3.70
CA PRO A 85 13.62 -2.46 -3.67
C PRO A 85 13.64 -1.72 -5.01
N ASP A 86 13.25 -2.38 -6.10
CA ASP A 86 13.21 -1.85 -7.48
C ASP A 86 11.84 -1.31 -7.91
N HIS A 87 10.82 -1.41 -7.05
CA HIS A 87 9.47 -0.90 -7.32
C HIS A 87 9.01 0.03 -6.20
N PHE A 88 8.71 1.28 -6.56
CA PHE A 88 8.25 2.30 -5.63
C PHE A 88 7.01 1.87 -4.85
N HIS A 89 7.19 1.79 -3.53
CA HIS A 89 6.12 1.62 -2.58
C HIS A 89 6.45 2.29 -1.25
N ALA A 90 5.43 2.65 -0.50
CA ALA A 90 5.56 3.24 0.84
C ALA A 90 4.50 2.67 1.76
N HIS A 91 4.79 2.64 3.06
CA HIS A 91 3.90 2.12 4.10
C HIS A 91 3.43 3.24 5.02
N PHE A 92 2.18 3.16 5.46
CA PHE A 92 1.71 3.89 6.64
C PHE A 92 2.00 3.05 7.87
N ARG A 93 2.71 3.60 8.86
CA ARG A 93 3.10 2.89 10.09
C ARG A 93 2.48 3.57 11.31
N ASP A 94 1.56 2.89 11.98
CA ASP A 94 1.11 3.29 13.32
C ASP A 94 2.17 2.93 14.38
N PRO A 95 2.17 3.52 15.59
CA PRO A 95 3.13 3.21 16.65
C PRO A 95 3.28 1.72 16.99
N HIS A 96 2.26 0.91 16.74
CA HIS A 96 2.25 -0.52 17.05
C HIS A 96 2.50 -1.41 15.82
N TRP A 97 2.87 -0.85 14.65
CA TRP A 97 3.00 -1.61 13.40
C TRP A 97 3.86 -2.87 13.54
N LEU A 98 4.96 -2.81 14.30
CA LEU A 98 5.87 -3.94 14.46
C LEU A 98 5.26 -5.07 15.28
N SER A 99 4.47 -4.77 16.32
CA SER A 99 3.78 -5.82 17.07
C SER A 99 2.62 -6.39 16.27
N ARG A 100 1.84 -5.54 15.59
CA ARG A 100 0.69 -5.94 14.77
C ARG A 100 1.06 -6.95 13.69
N ARG A 101 2.25 -6.80 13.09
CA ARG A 101 2.82 -7.77 12.14
C ARG A 101 2.76 -9.22 12.62
N TRP A 102 2.86 -9.46 13.93
CA TRP A 102 2.90 -10.81 14.51
C TRP A 102 1.61 -11.19 15.22
N THR A 103 0.74 -10.23 15.54
CA THR A 103 -0.42 -10.45 16.41
C THR A 103 -1.76 -10.32 15.71
N GLU A 104 -1.82 -9.66 14.54
CA GLU A 104 -3.06 -9.48 13.79
C GLU A 104 -3.18 -10.51 12.66
N ALA A 105 -4.40 -11.01 12.47
CA ALA A 105 -4.73 -11.75 11.25
C ALA A 105 -4.63 -10.80 10.03
N PRO A 106 -4.16 -11.27 8.87
CA PRO A 106 -4.21 -10.49 7.65
C PRO A 106 -5.66 -10.16 7.27
N SER A 107 -5.85 -9.11 6.48
CA SER A 107 -7.18 -8.78 5.95
C SER A 107 -7.50 -9.58 4.68
N LYS A 108 -8.78 -9.69 4.36
CA LYS A 108 -9.30 -10.25 3.10
C LYS A 108 -9.53 -9.14 2.09
N TYR A 109 -9.31 -9.45 0.82
CA TYR A 109 -9.80 -8.61 -0.27
C TYR A 109 -11.33 -8.54 -0.27
N SER A 110 -11.84 -7.32 -0.23
CA SER A 110 -13.26 -6.99 -0.10
C SER A 110 -13.73 -6.01 -1.19
N GLY A 111 -12.94 -5.81 -2.25
CA GLY A 111 -13.13 -4.71 -3.20
C GLY A 111 -12.47 -3.40 -2.74
N VAL A 112 -12.25 -2.50 -3.71
CA VAL A 112 -11.68 -1.16 -3.47
C VAL A 112 -12.68 -0.32 -2.67
N GLY A 113 -12.25 0.18 -1.51
CA GLY A 113 -13.10 0.97 -0.61
C GLY A 113 -14.18 0.16 0.10
N GLY A 114 -14.12 -1.18 0.04
CA GLY A 114 -15.04 -2.05 0.77
C GLY A 114 -14.81 -2.03 2.29
N GLU A 115 -15.56 -2.84 3.03
CA GLU A 115 -15.30 -3.01 4.45
C GLU A 115 -14.06 -3.90 4.67
N ARG A 116 -13.13 -3.46 5.52
CA ARG A 116 -11.97 -4.26 5.91
C ARG A 116 -12.38 -5.46 6.75
N GLN A 117 -12.20 -6.66 6.21
CA GLN A 117 -12.49 -7.92 6.90
C GLN A 117 -11.21 -8.67 7.25
N LEU A 118 -11.15 -9.32 8.41
CA LEU A 118 -10.01 -10.16 8.81
C LEU A 118 -10.16 -11.59 8.28
N LEU A 119 -9.03 -12.23 7.97
CA LEU A 119 -8.94 -13.69 7.84
C LEU A 119 -9.35 -14.33 9.17
N THR A 120 -10.25 -15.30 9.08
CA THR A 120 -10.78 -16.10 10.20
C THR A 120 -9.99 -17.39 10.35
#